data_AF-A0A1H9U220-F1
#
_entry.id   AF-A0A1H9U220-F1
#
_cell.length_a   1.000
_cell.length_b   1.000
_cell.length_c   1.000
_cell.angle_alpha   90.00
_cell.angle_beta   90.00
_cell.angle_gamma   90.00
#
_symmetry.space_group_name_H-M   'P 1'
#
loop_
_entity.id
_entity.type
_entity.pdbx_description
1 polymer ?
#
loop_
_entity_poly.entity_id
_entity_poly.type
_entity_poly.pdbx_seq_one_letter_code
_entity_poly.pdbx_strand_id
1 'polypeptide(L)'
;MSGGWQGSDRVDRLPPGWKKIRAEVLARDVICVLCGVRPSSHCDHIKAKTDDHQPSKLQGVCAECHGRKSSAEGNAAQRANPRPGRRRPPEQHPGLR
;
A
#
# COMPACT_ATOMS: atom_id res chain seq x y z
N MET A 1 8.98 -11.11 14.83
CA MET A 1 7.90 -10.82 13.86
C MET A 1 7.61 -12.11 13.11
N SER A 2 6.44 -12.73 13.29
CA SER A 2 6.05 -13.95 12.57
C SER A 2 5.12 -13.64 11.40
N GLY A 3 5.12 -14.49 10.36
CA GLY A 3 4.40 -14.27 9.11
C GLY A 3 5.19 -13.39 8.13
N GLY A 4 4.73 -13.28 6.87
CA GLY A 4 5.43 -12.71 5.71
C GLY A 4 5.92 -11.24 5.78
N TRP A 5 6.02 -10.69 6.99
CA TRP A 5 6.70 -9.46 7.36
C TRP A 5 8.14 -9.68 7.84
N GLN A 6 8.52 -10.92 8.19
CA GLN A 6 9.90 -11.25 8.55
C GLN A 6 10.81 -11.07 7.33
N GLY A 7 11.82 -10.21 7.45
CA GLY A 7 12.73 -9.83 6.35
C GLY A 7 12.24 -8.69 5.46
N SER A 8 11.16 -7.98 5.83
CA SER A 8 10.69 -6.82 5.08
C SER A 8 11.65 -5.63 5.21
N ASP A 9 12.20 -5.19 4.08
CA ASP A 9 13.05 -3.99 3.91
C ASP A 9 12.27 -2.67 3.83
N ARG A 10 10.93 -2.71 3.95
CA ARG A 10 10.06 -1.53 3.82
C ARG A 10 10.41 -0.39 4.77
N VAL A 11 10.89 -0.71 5.97
CA VAL A 11 11.30 0.31 6.94
C VAL A 11 12.64 0.93 6.52
N ASP A 12 13.54 0.14 5.94
CA ASP A 12 14.86 0.58 5.48
C ASP A 12 14.76 1.51 4.26
N ARG A 13 13.68 1.39 3.47
CA ARG A 13 13.40 2.26 2.32
C ARG A 13 12.80 3.63 2.69
N LEU A 14 12.50 3.88 3.98
CA LEU A 14 12.00 5.18 4.42
C LEU A 14 13.12 6.23 4.35
N PRO A 15 12.81 7.48 3.92
CA PRO A 15 13.81 8.53 3.88
C PRO A 15 14.21 8.96 5.30
N PRO A 16 15.43 9.50 5.47
CA PRO A 16 15.79 10.21 6.68
C PRO A 16 14.74 11.27 7.03
N GLY A 17 14.35 11.35 8.29
CA GLY A 17 13.35 12.33 8.73
C GLY A 17 11.89 11.96 8.44
N TRP A 18 11.58 10.70 8.11
CA TRP A 18 10.22 10.21 7.89
C TRP A 18 9.20 10.66 8.96
N LYS A 19 9.59 10.66 10.24
CA LYS A 19 8.73 11.12 11.35
C LYS A 19 8.27 12.57 11.17
N LYS A 20 9.14 13.45 10.65
CA LYS A 20 8.83 14.86 10.39
C LYS A 20 7.88 14.99 9.21
N ILE A 21 8.17 14.33 8.09
CA ILE A 21 7.28 14.28 6.91
C ILE A 21 5.89 13.78 7.31
N ARG A 22 5.82 12.69 8.08
CA ARG A 22 4.56 12.14 8.59
C ARG A 22 3.80 13.15 9.45
N ALA A 23 4.49 13.87 10.34
CA ALA A 23 3.86 14.88 11.18
C ALA A 23 3.34 16.07 10.35
N GLU A 24 4.10 16.53 9.36
CA GLU A 24 3.69 17.60 8.44
C GLU A 24 2.43 17.23 7.64
N VAL A 25 2.36 16.00 7.11
CA VAL A 25 1.18 15.52 6.38
C VAL A 25 -0.04 15.45 7.29
N LEU A 26 0.10 14.93 8.53
CA LEU A 26 -1.02 14.85 9.47
C LEU A 26 -1.45 16.22 10.01
N ALA A 27 -0.54 17.19 10.09
CA ALA A 27 -0.87 18.57 10.44
C ALA A 27 -1.56 19.30 9.28
N ARG A 28 -1.19 19.01 8.03
CA ARG A 28 -1.86 19.53 6.82
C ARG A 28 -3.26 18.95 6.67
N ASP A 29 -3.37 17.63 6.79
CA ASP A 29 -4.59 16.87 6.51
C ASP A 29 -5.25 16.44 7.83
N VAL A 30 -5.68 17.39 8.66
CA VAL A 30 -6.24 17.10 9.99
C VAL A 30 -7.50 16.21 9.91
N ILE A 31 -8.32 16.43 8.88
CA ILE A 31 -9.48 15.59 8.56
C ILE A 31 -9.13 14.68 7.39
N CYS A 32 -9.58 13.43 7.47
CA CYS A 32 -9.32 12.39 6.48
C CYS A 32 -9.75 12.85 5.08
N VAL A 33 -8.79 12.99 4.17
CA VAL A 33 -9.04 13.53 2.83
C VAL A 33 -9.98 12.64 2.00
N LEU A 34 -10.06 11.34 2.31
CA LEU A 34 -10.88 10.39 1.58
C LEU A 34 -12.36 10.42 1.96
N CYS A 35 -12.70 10.81 3.19
CA CYS A 35 -14.09 10.80 3.63
C CYS A 35 -14.60 12.16 4.11
N GLY A 36 -13.71 13.11 4.46
CA GLY A 36 -14.07 14.44 4.92
C GLY A 36 -14.74 14.51 6.30
N VAL A 37 -14.86 13.38 7.03
CA VAL A 37 -15.63 13.30 8.29
C VAL A 37 -14.76 13.01 9.50
N ARG A 38 -13.89 12.00 9.43
CA ARG A 38 -13.11 11.53 10.58
C ARG A 38 -11.74 12.21 10.62
N PRO A 39 -11.15 12.40 11.81
CA PRO A 39 -9.77 12.87 11.92
C PRO A 39 -8.80 11.89 11.26
N SER A 40 -7.75 12.42 10.67
CA SER A 40 -6.64 11.64 10.12
C SER A 40 -5.79 11.07 11.24
N SER A 41 -5.44 9.80 11.12
CA SER A 41 -4.53 9.11 12.05
C SER A 41 -3.37 8.41 11.36
N HIS A 42 -3.46 8.25 10.04
CA HIS A 42 -2.48 7.56 9.22
C HIS A 42 -2.01 8.49 8.09
N CYS A 43 -0.71 8.44 7.81
CA CYS A 43 -0.12 9.03 6.61
C CYS A 43 0.01 7.91 5.59
N ASP A 44 -0.64 8.08 4.44
CA ASP A 44 -0.79 7.06 3.42
C ASP A 44 -0.29 7.59 2.07
N HIS A 45 0.28 6.71 1.24
CA HIS A 45 0.71 7.08 -0.10
C HIS A 45 -0.51 7.17 -1.02
N ILE A 46 -0.69 8.28 -1.73
CA ILE A 46 -1.80 8.45 -2.68
C ILE A 46 -1.78 7.36 -3.75
N LYS A 47 -0.58 7.03 -4.26
CA LYS A 47 -0.34 5.92 -5.17
C LYS A 47 0.25 4.73 -4.42
N ALA A 48 -0.34 3.56 -4.62
CA ALA A 48 0.11 2.33 -3.99
C ALA A 48 1.54 1.94 -4.41
N LYS A 49 2.29 1.34 -3.47
CA LYS A 49 3.62 0.71 -3.70
C LYS A 49 4.66 1.62 -4.37
N THR A 50 4.60 2.92 -4.12
CA THR A 50 5.67 3.85 -4.49
C THR A 50 6.53 4.14 -3.28
N ASP A 51 7.85 4.18 -3.43
CA ASP A 51 8.77 4.71 -2.41
C ASP A 51 8.94 6.25 -2.56
N ASP A 52 7.92 6.93 -3.09
CA ASP A 52 7.88 8.39 -3.25
C ASP A 52 7.26 9.02 -2.00
N HIS A 53 8.14 9.41 -1.07
CA HIS A 53 7.80 9.92 0.25
C HIS A 53 7.69 11.45 0.28
N GLN A 54 7.55 12.10 -0.88
CA GLN A 54 7.33 13.54 -0.93
C GLN A 54 5.97 13.90 -0.28
N PRO A 55 5.86 15.01 0.48
CA PRO A 55 4.60 15.42 1.10
C PRO A 55 3.42 15.54 0.13
N SER A 56 3.67 15.85 -1.14
CA SER A 56 2.66 15.96 -2.21
C SER A 56 2.13 14.61 -2.69
N LYS A 57 2.80 13.50 -2.36
CA LYS A 57 2.41 12.13 -2.71
C LYS A 57 1.79 11.38 -1.53
N LEU A 58 1.75 12.02 -0.38
CA LEU A 58 1.21 11.50 0.86
C LEU A 58 -0.09 12.22 1.20
N GLN A 59 -0.95 11.54 1.94
CA GLN A 59 -2.25 12.05 2.39
C GLN A 59 -2.55 11.59 3.82
N GLY A 60 -3.20 12.46 4.59
CA GLY A 60 -3.78 12.13 5.89
C GLY A 60 -5.11 11.41 5.73
N VAL A 61 -5.23 10.24 6.33
CA VAL A 61 -6.44 9.40 6.26
C VAL A 61 -6.80 8.80 7.63
N CYS A 62 -8.08 8.53 7.84
CA CYS A 62 -8.56 7.82 9.01
C CYS A 62 -8.29 6.31 8.88
N ALA A 63 -8.28 5.60 10.01
CA ALA A 63 -7.98 4.17 10.07
C ALA A 63 -8.89 3.32 9.16
N GLU A 64 -10.19 3.63 9.10
CA GLU A 64 -11.17 2.87 8.31
C GLU A 64 -10.93 3.02 6.79
N CYS A 65 -10.71 4.25 6.32
CA CYS A 65 -10.43 4.51 4.91
C CYS A 65 -9.07 3.92 4.50
N HIS A 66 -8.06 4.04 5.38
CA HIS A 66 -6.75 3.40 5.17
C HIS A 66 -6.88 1.88 5.03
N GLY A 67 -7.61 1.23 5.93
CA GLY A 67 -7.84 -0.23 5.87
C GLY A 67 -8.53 -0.67 4.59
N ARG A 68 -9.57 0.06 4.15
CA ARG A 68 -10.27 -0.21 2.88
C ARG A 68 -9.32 -0.07 1.68
N LYS A 69 -8.55 1.02 1.61
CA LYS A 69 -7.58 1.25 0.53
C LYS A 69 -6.51 0.17 0.51
N SER A 70 -5.89 -0.12 1.65
CA SER A 70 -4.85 -1.16 1.77
C SER A 70 -5.36 -2.54 1.34
N SER A 71 -6.58 -2.90 1.74
CA SER A 71 -7.24 -4.14 1.30
C SER A 71 -7.45 -4.18 -0.22
N ALA A 72 -7.99 -3.09 -0.79
CA ALA A 72 -8.19 -2.99 -2.24
C ALA A 72 -6.87 -3.10 -3.02
N GLU A 73 -5.82 -2.43 -2.57
CA GLU A 73 -4.48 -2.49 -3.17
C GLU A 73 -3.84 -3.87 -3.05
N GLY A 74 -3.98 -4.52 -1.89
CA GLY A 74 -3.53 -5.89 -1.68
C GLY A 74 -4.22 -6.87 -2.62
N ASN A 75 -5.54 -6.74 -2.77
CA ASN A 75 -6.33 -7.55 -3.69
C ASN A 75 -5.95 -7.29 -5.16
N ALA A 76 -5.77 -6.03 -5.55
CA ALA A 76 -5.31 -5.67 -6.89
C ALA A 76 -3.92 -6.27 -7.19
N ALA A 77 -2.99 -6.23 -6.23
CA ALA A 77 -1.68 -6.84 -6.37
C ALA A 77 -1.74 -8.37 -6.53
N GLN A 78 -2.61 -9.05 -5.77
CA GLN A 78 -2.81 -10.49 -5.91
C GLN A 78 -3.44 -10.86 -7.26
N ARG A 79 -4.36 -10.03 -7.78
CA ARG A 79 -4.94 -10.23 -9.12
C ARG A 79 -3.91 -10.02 -10.23
N ALA A 80 -3.02 -9.04 -10.08
CA ALA A 80 -1.95 -8.76 -11.04
C ALA A 80 -0.83 -9.82 -11.02
N ASN A 81 -0.62 -10.48 -9.88
CA ASN A 81 0.34 -11.57 -9.73
C ASN A 81 -0.35 -12.77 -9.08
N PRO A 82 -1.17 -13.52 -9.85
CA PRO A 82 -1.94 -14.63 -9.33
C PRO A 82 -0.98 -15.71 -8.84
N ARG A 83 -1.26 -16.22 -7.64
CA ARG A 83 -0.54 -17.39 -7.14
C ARG A 83 -0.78 -18.57 -8.09
N PRO A 84 0.22 -19.44 -8.29
CA PRO A 84 0.03 -20.67 -9.04
C PRO A 84 -1.21 -21.42 -8.53
N GLY A 85 -2.12 -21.76 -9.44
CA GLY A 85 -3.28 -22.54 -9.10
C GLY A 85 -2.87 -23.93 -8.61
N ARG A 86 -3.76 -24.60 -7.87
CA ARG A 86 -3.55 -26.00 -7.47
C ARG A 86 -3.43 -26.95 -8.65
N ARG A 87 -4.02 -26.59 -9.80
CA ARG A 87 -3.96 -27.37 -11.03
C ARG A 87 -2.83 -26.84 -11.91
N ARG A 88 -2.03 -27.77 -12.46
CA ARG A 88 -1.07 -27.44 -13.51
C ARG A 88 -1.83 -26.92 -14.74
N PRO A 89 -1.41 -25.80 -15.35
CA PRO A 89 -1.95 -25.36 -16.62
C PRO A 89 -1.85 -26.48 -17.68
N PRO A 90 -2.81 -26.61 -18.61
CA PRO A 90 -2.72 -27.60 -19.67
C PRO A 90 -1.44 -27.38 -20.49
N GLU A 91 -0.74 -28.47 -20.83
CA GLU A 91 0.46 -28.41 -21.67
C GLU A 91 0.08 -27.95 -23.07
N GLN A 92 0.87 -27.03 -23.66
CA GLN A 92 0.72 -26.69 -25.06
C GLN A 92 1.09 -27.92 -25.90
N HIS A 93 0.15 -28.39 -26.71
CA HIS A 93 0.39 -29.51 -27.61
C HIS A 93 1.43 -29.07 -28.66
N PRO A 94 2.49 -29.86 -28.92
CA PRO A 94 3.63 -29.44 -29.76
C PRO A 94 3.28 -29.09 -31.22
N GLY A 95 2.05 -29.39 -31.67
CA GLY A 95 1.55 -29.06 -33.02
C GLY A 95 0.59 -27.86 -33.10
N LEU A 96 0.24 -27.23 -31.97
CA LEU A 96 -0.67 -26.08 -31.94
C LEU A 96 0.16 -24.83 -31.56
N ARG A 97 0.56 -24.06 -32.59
CA ARG A 97 1.06 -22.69 -32.43
C ARG A 97 -0.09 -21.70 -32.51
#